data_AF-A0A1B3MT98-F1
#
_entry.id   AF-A0A1B3MT98-F1
#
_cell.length_a   1.000
_cell.length_b   1.000
_cell.length_c   1.000
_cell.angle_alpha   90.00
_cell.angle_beta   90.00
_cell.angle_gamma   90.00
#
_symmetry.space_group_name_H-M   'P 1'
#
loop_
_entity.id
_entity.type
_entity.pdbx_description
1 polymer ?
#
loop_
_entity_poly.entity_id
_entity_poly.type
_entity_poly.pdbx_seq_one_letter_code
_entity_poly.pdbx_strand_id
1 'polypeptide(L)'
;MMAALKRVLILWLPGLAILLAGLQRAFVTGQTDLWDWAWPALAVMAAMGLLLARQGWPLLAWTMGGVVSALLFCGFAAGRWPDPVATIGLILVALSAVFGAALVRDAFPHRAKRMAGGIALLALAALLAWRGPAQPIQPVADRPALAVITALPLFWDQQGRADAAIVTVLRTRFTLQPIDDARRLDPSRARLLLLAQPRAMTPEALVAVDRWVRGGGRAVVLADPLLRWPSDLPMGDRRRAPATSLLEPLLGHWGFAFDRIEDGERRWFLPDGALLTLSGAQMAGGGGLVQRKRIGRGEVVLLGDADLIDDRLWLADPARPLDPRVWSADTPARVVQWLGAAIPGHRRWMREGADVVAALRWAILAGLGWAVMGAGLSHRVRPGGGARTKKVYPEGEAPKSG
;
A
#
# COMPACT_ATOMS: atom_id res chain seq x y z
N MET A 1 -11.72 -8.81 41.53
CA MET A 1 -11.08 -7.75 40.72
C MET A 1 -9.92 -8.27 39.84
N MET A 2 -8.88 -8.90 40.41
CA MET A 2 -7.71 -9.41 39.64
C MET A 2 -8.05 -10.39 38.49
N ALA A 3 -9.02 -11.30 38.68
CA ALA A 3 -9.40 -12.27 37.65
C ALA A 3 -10.09 -11.64 36.42
N ALA A 4 -10.88 -10.58 36.64
CA ALA A 4 -11.53 -9.82 35.57
C ALA A 4 -10.50 -9.01 34.78
N LEU A 5 -9.60 -8.31 35.48
CA LEU A 5 -8.50 -7.57 34.86
C LEU A 5 -7.59 -8.49 34.02
N LYS A 6 -7.23 -9.66 34.53
CA LYS A 6 -6.44 -10.66 33.79
C LYS A 6 -7.13 -11.09 32.50
N ARG A 7 -8.45 -11.28 32.49
CA ARG A 7 -9.21 -11.64 31.28
C ARG A 7 -9.26 -10.51 30.26
N VAL A 8 -9.46 -9.27 30.70
CA VAL A 8 -9.40 -8.10 29.81
C VAL A 8 -8.03 -8.01 29.14
N LEU A 9 -6.94 -8.17 29.92
CA LEU A 9 -5.59 -8.15 29.38
C LEU A 9 -5.34 -9.26 28.34
N ILE A 10 -5.81 -10.49 28.60
CA ILE A 10 -5.69 -11.62 27.66
C ILE A 10 -6.41 -11.34 26.34
N LEU A 11 -7.52 -10.61 26.37
CA LEU A 11 -8.28 -10.27 25.16
C LEU A 11 -7.76 -9.01 24.45
N TRP A 12 -7.16 -8.07 25.19
CA TRP A 12 -6.71 -6.78 24.65
C TRP A 12 -5.29 -6.81 24.10
N LEU A 13 -4.34 -7.41 24.83
CA LEU A 13 -2.92 -7.42 24.45
C LEU A 13 -2.65 -8.04 23.07
N PRO A 14 -3.29 -9.14 22.65
CA PRO A 14 -3.10 -9.69 21.31
C PRO A 14 -3.53 -8.70 20.22
N GLY A 15 -4.65 -8.01 20.43
CA GLY A 15 -5.13 -7.01 19.47
C GLY A 15 -4.23 -5.79 19.38
N LEU A 16 -3.72 -5.32 20.52
CA LEU A 16 -2.74 -4.25 20.56
C LEU A 16 -1.42 -4.65 19.87
N ALA A 17 -0.93 -5.87 20.11
CA ALA A 17 0.27 -6.39 19.47
C ALA A 17 0.15 -6.47 17.94
N ILE A 18 -1.00 -6.97 17.44
CA ILE A 18 -1.30 -7.00 16.00
C ILE A 18 -1.30 -5.57 15.44
N LEU A 19 -2.02 -4.65 16.09
CA LEU A 19 -2.14 -3.26 15.65
C LEU A 19 -0.75 -2.61 15.52
N LEU A 20 0.07 -2.67 16.57
CA LEU A 20 1.39 -2.04 16.62
C LEU A 20 2.37 -2.66 15.60
N ALA A 21 2.35 -3.98 15.43
CA ALA A 21 3.23 -4.67 14.49
C ALA A 21 2.93 -4.29 13.03
N GLY A 22 1.65 -4.16 12.65
CA GLY A 22 1.29 -3.70 11.30
C GLY A 22 1.55 -2.20 11.11
N LEU A 23 1.38 -1.40 12.17
CA LEU A 23 1.62 0.05 12.13
C LEU A 23 3.07 0.40 11.75
N GLN A 24 4.04 -0.42 12.15
CA GLN A 24 5.45 -0.24 11.76
C GLN A 24 5.61 -0.21 10.24
N ARG A 25 5.00 -1.15 9.51
CA ARG A 25 5.06 -1.17 8.03
C ARG A 25 4.27 -0.01 7.43
N ALA A 26 3.09 0.24 7.98
CA ALA A 26 2.19 1.28 7.53
C ALA A 26 2.82 2.68 7.64
N PHE A 27 3.70 2.94 8.63
CA PHE A 27 4.44 4.20 8.74
C PHE A 27 5.65 4.30 7.82
N VAL A 28 6.30 3.17 7.47
CA VAL A 28 7.41 3.16 6.51
C VAL A 28 6.89 3.49 5.11
N THR A 29 5.75 2.94 4.72
CA THR A 29 5.18 3.12 3.37
C THR A 29 4.13 4.22 3.32
N GLY A 30 3.59 4.65 4.46
CA GLY A 30 2.43 5.53 4.51
C GLY A 30 1.14 4.90 3.96
N GLN A 31 1.14 3.58 3.68
CA GLN A 31 0.00 2.84 3.18
C GLN A 31 -0.90 2.36 4.33
N THR A 32 -2.18 2.20 4.02
CA THR A 32 -3.18 1.59 4.90
C THR A 32 -3.62 0.23 4.35
N ASP A 33 -2.66 -0.58 3.88
CA ASP A 33 -2.93 -1.91 3.35
C ASP A 33 -3.13 -2.92 4.50
N LEU A 34 -4.32 -3.53 4.58
CA LEU A 34 -4.65 -4.51 5.61
C LEU A 34 -3.71 -5.71 5.60
N TRP A 35 -3.10 -6.02 4.46
CA TRP A 35 -2.20 -7.16 4.35
C TRP A 35 -0.89 -6.96 5.09
N ASP A 36 -0.55 -5.73 5.48
CA ASP A 36 0.55 -5.47 6.42
C ASP A 36 0.29 -6.09 7.81
N TRP A 37 -0.99 -6.28 8.16
CA TRP A 37 -1.41 -6.95 9.39
C TRP A 37 -1.56 -8.47 9.25
N ALA A 38 -1.45 -9.06 8.06
CA ALA A 38 -1.69 -10.49 7.86
C ALA A 38 -0.68 -11.39 8.59
N TRP A 39 0.62 -11.08 8.50
CA TRP A 39 1.67 -11.83 9.20
C TRP A 39 1.60 -11.66 10.73
N PRO A 40 1.48 -10.42 11.27
CA PRO A 40 1.22 -10.23 12.70
C PRO A 40 -0.03 -10.95 13.19
N ALA A 41 -1.14 -10.86 12.45
CA ALA A 41 -2.38 -11.53 12.79
C ALA A 41 -2.20 -13.04 12.83
N LEU A 42 -1.55 -13.64 11.82
CA LEU A 42 -1.25 -15.08 11.80
C LEU A 42 -0.45 -15.49 13.04
N ALA A 43 0.66 -14.82 13.33
CA ALA A 43 1.56 -15.18 14.43
C ALA A 43 0.88 -15.06 15.80
N VAL A 44 0.22 -13.92 16.05
CA VAL A 44 -0.43 -13.65 17.33
C VAL A 44 -1.67 -14.53 17.51
N MET A 45 -2.49 -14.72 16.47
CA MET A 45 -3.67 -15.58 16.55
C MET A 45 -3.32 -17.06 16.70
N ALA A 46 -2.26 -17.54 16.03
CA ALA A 46 -1.75 -18.89 16.25
C ALA A 46 -1.28 -19.07 17.70
N ALA A 47 -0.53 -18.11 18.25
CA ALA A 47 -0.12 -18.14 19.66
C ALA A 47 -1.33 -18.15 20.62
N MET A 48 -2.36 -17.36 20.35
CA MET A 48 -3.61 -17.37 21.14
C MET A 48 -4.35 -18.70 21.04
N GLY A 49 -4.40 -19.30 19.85
CA GLY A 49 -4.95 -20.64 19.63
C GLY A 49 -4.24 -21.70 20.46
N LEU A 50 -2.91 -21.65 20.54
CA LEU A 50 -2.13 -22.50 21.43
C LEU A 50 -2.41 -22.18 22.90
N LEU A 51 -2.42 -20.93 23.34
CA LEU A 51 -2.57 -20.62 24.76
C LEU A 51 -3.97 -20.95 25.32
N LEU A 52 -5.00 -20.77 24.49
CA LEU A 52 -6.40 -20.84 24.91
C LEU A 52 -7.15 -22.07 24.40
N ALA A 53 -6.48 -23.03 23.74
CA ALA A 53 -7.09 -24.24 23.17
C ALA A 53 -8.10 -24.93 24.13
N ARG A 54 -7.77 -24.98 25.43
CA ARG A 54 -8.57 -25.66 26.46
C ARG A 54 -9.68 -24.81 27.09
N GLN A 55 -9.78 -23.54 26.73
CA GLN A 55 -10.74 -22.60 27.34
C GLN A 55 -12.05 -22.46 26.55
N GLY A 56 -12.19 -23.20 25.45
CA GLY A 56 -13.39 -23.26 24.62
C GLY A 56 -13.37 -22.30 23.42
N TRP A 57 -14.09 -22.68 22.37
CA TRP A 57 -14.15 -21.94 21.10
C TRP A 57 -14.70 -20.50 21.19
N PRO A 58 -15.63 -20.13 22.11
CA PRO A 58 -16.15 -18.75 22.16
C PRO A 58 -15.08 -17.75 22.57
N LEU A 59 -14.16 -18.13 23.47
CA LEU A 59 -13.07 -17.27 23.90
C LEU A 59 -12.05 -17.06 22.76
N LEU A 60 -11.77 -18.12 21.99
CA LEU A 60 -10.91 -18.05 20.79
C LEU A 60 -11.52 -17.17 19.70
N ALA A 61 -12.84 -17.23 19.49
CA ALA A 61 -13.51 -16.32 18.57
C ALA A 61 -13.44 -14.86 19.08
N TRP A 62 -13.47 -14.65 20.39
CA TRP A 62 -13.45 -13.31 20.97
C TRP A 62 -12.10 -12.59 20.84
N THR A 63 -10.99 -13.33 20.72
CA THR A 63 -9.65 -12.72 20.50
C THR A 63 -9.52 -12.01 19.15
N MET A 64 -10.49 -12.19 18.24
CA MET A 64 -10.55 -11.54 16.93
C MET A 64 -10.74 -10.02 16.98
N GLY A 65 -11.01 -9.43 18.14
CA GLY A 65 -11.12 -7.98 18.31
C GLY A 65 -9.91 -7.19 17.78
N GLY A 66 -8.72 -7.79 17.77
CA GLY A 66 -7.52 -7.19 17.18
C GLY A 66 -7.62 -6.92 15.68
N VAL A 67 -8.32 -7.77 14.94
CA VAL A 67 -8.59 -7.58 13.51
C VAL A 67 -9.52 -6.39 13.31
N VAL A 68 -10.51 -6.21 14.18
CA VAL A 68 -11.41 -5.05 14.16
C VAL A 68 -10.66 -3.75 14.41
N SER A 69 -9.72 -3.72 15.37
CA SER A 69 -8.87 -2.54 15.59
C SER A 69 -8.05 -2.15 14.36
N ALA A 70 -7.46 -3.13 13.65
CA ALA A 70 -6.73 -2.86 12.39
C ALA A 70 -7.66 -2.32 11.29
N LEU A 71 -8.87 -2.88 11.16
CA LEU A 71 -9.88 -2.41 10.20
C LEU A 71 -10.30 -0.96 10.46
N LEU A 72 -10.56 -0.62 11.73
CA LEU A 72 -10.92 0.74 12.14
C LEU A 72 -9.77 1.70 11.85
N PHE A 73 -8.53 1.33 12.20
CA PHE A 73 -7.37 2.15 11.90
C PHE A 73 -7.26 2.46 10.40
N CYS A 74 -7.28 1.43 9.54
CA CYS A 74 -7.19 1.61 8.09
C CYS A 74 -8.35 2.47 7.54
N GLY A 75 -9.57 2.27 8.03
CA GLY A 75 -10.75 3.02 7.58
C GLY A 75 -10.67 4.52 7.92
N PHE A 76 -10.33 4.84 9.16
CA PHE A 76 -10.21 6.23 9.61
C PHE A 76 -8.97 6.92 9.05
N ALA A 77 -7.80 6.26 9.05
CA ALA A 77 -6.55 6.87 8.61
C ALA A 77 -6.54 7.24 7.12
N ALA A 78 -7.24 6.45 6.28
CA ALA A 78 -7.40 6.74 4.85
C ALA A 78 -8.67 7.56 4.53
N GLY A 79 -9.56 7.75 5.51
CA GLY A 79 -10.91 8.30 5.30
C GLY A 79 -11.75 7.51 4.29
N ARG A 80 -11.44 6.22 4.08
CA ARG A 80 -12.11 5.30 3.15
C ARG A 80 -12.03 3.87 3.70
N TRP A 81 -13.18 3.20 3.86
CA TRP A 81 -13.25 1.84 4.42
C TRP A 81 -12.54 0.81 3.55
N PRO A 82 -11.74 -0.11 4.15
CA PRO A 82 -10.97 -1.19 3.51
C PRO A 82 -11.65 -1.91 2.34
N ASP A 83 -10.85 -2.45 1.40
CA ASP A 83 -11.40 -3.32 0.35
C ASP A 83 -12.10 -4.53 1.02
N PRO A 84 -13.35 -4.86 0.65
CA PRO A 84 -14.03 -6.05 1.15
C PRO A 84 -13.21 -7.34 1.01
N VAL A 85 -12.48 -7.50 -0.09
CA VAL A 85 -11.65 -8.69 -0.33
C VAL A 85 -10.49 -8.77 0.66
N ALA A 86 -9.83 -7.63 0.92
CA ALA A 86 -8.75 -7.56 1.91
C ALA A 86 -9.28 -7.79 3.33
N THR A 87 -10.47 -7.27 3.64
CA THR A 87 -11.15 -7.45 4.93
C THR A 87 -11.46 -8.93 5.18
N ILE A 88 -12.10 -9.59 4.21
CA ILE A 88 -12.41 -11.02 4.27
C ILE A 88 -11.12 -11.84 4.40
N GLY A 89 -10.10 -11.50 3.61
CA GLY A 89 -8.80 -12.17 3.64
C GLY A 89 -8.14 -12.13 5.02
N LEU A 90 -8.07 -10.96 5.65
CA LEU A 90 -7.48 -10.82 6.98
C LEU A 90 -8.27 -11.57 8.06
N ILE A 91 -9.61 -11.52 8.00
CA ILE A 91 -10.48 -12.30 8.90
C ILE A 91 -10.21 -13.80 8.72
N LEU A 92 -10.13 -14.29 7.49
CA LEU A 92 -9.85 -15.70 7.19
C LEU A 92 -8.47 -16.13 7.69
N VAL A 93 -7.43 -15.29 7.55
CA VAL A 93 -6.09 -15.55 8.09
C VAL A 93 -6.17 -15.72 9.61
N ALA A 94 -6.80 -14.77 10.30
CA ALA A 94 -6.89 -14.77 11.76
C ALA A 94 -7.73 -15.95 12.29
N LEU A 95 -8.88 -16.25 11.67
CA LEU A 95 -9.71 -17.40 12.02
C LEU A 95 -8.98 -18.73 11.78
N SER A 96 -8.36 -18.89 10.62
CA SER A 96 -7.62 -20.12 10.29
C SER A 96 -6.42 -20.32 11.21
N ALA A 97 -5.73 -19.23 11.59
CA ALA A 97 -4.61 -19.28 12.52
C ALA A 97 -5.04 -19.67 13.94
N VAL A 98 -6.06 -19.01 14.51
CA VAL A 98 -6.50 -19.27 15.89
C VAL A 98 -7.08 -20.67 16.05
N PHE A 99 -7.96 -21.09 15.14
CA PHE A 99 -8.59 -22.41 15.21
C PHE A 99 -7.64 -23.53 14.78
N GLY A 100 -6.81 -23.29 13.76
CA GLY A 100 -5.79 -24.25 13.33
C GLY A 100 -4.82 -24.59 14.46
N ALA A 101 -4.28 -23.57 15.14
CA ALA A 101 -3.38 -23.76 16.26
C ALA A 101 -4.07 -24.42 17.48
N ALA A 102 -5.32 -24.06 17.77
CA ALA A 102 -6.10 -24.70 18.84
C ALA A 102 -6.30 -26.19 18.57
N LEU A 103 -6.64 -26.58 17.33
CA LEU A 103 -6.82 -27.98 16.92
C LEU A 103 -5.53 -28.80 16.99
N VAL A 104 -4.37 -28.20 16.72
CA VAL A 104 -3.07 -28.85 16.87
C VAL A 104 -2.77 -29.15 18.34
N ARG A 105 -3.15 -28.26 19.26
CA ARG A 105 -2.84 -28.40 20.70
C ARG A 105 -3.84 -29.26 21.48
N ASP A 106 -5.12 -29.25 21.10
CA ASP A 106 -6.19 -29.94 21.82
C ASP A 106 -6.18 -31.46 21.52
N ALA A 107 -5.16 -32.13 22.05
CA ALA A 107 -4.84 -33.53 21.78
C ALA A 107 -5.53 -34.50 22.77
N PHE A 108 -6.69 -35.02 22.39
CA PHE A 108 -7.40 -36.18 22.98
C PHE A 108 -8.02 -37.04 21.83
N PRO A 109 -8.46 -38.30 22.05
CA PRO A 109 -8.04 -39.57 21.41
C PRO A 109 -8.13 -39.72 19.87
N HIS A 110 -8.60 -38.73 19.10
CA HIS A 110 -8.63 -38.74 17.62
C HIS A 110 -7.48 -37.92 17.01
N ARG A 111 -6.25 -38.22 17.44
CA ARG A 111 -5.03 -37.41 17.27
C ARG A 111 -4.69 -37.08 15.82
N ALA A 112 -4.74 -38.06 14.91
CA ALA A 112 -4.22 -37.87 13.55
C ALA A 112 -5.10 -36.94 12.69
N LYS A 113 -6.43 -37.12 12.71
CA LYS A 113 -7.36 -36.36 11.85
C LYS A 113 -7.49 -34.90 12.26
N ARG A 114 -7.58 -34.60 13.56
CA ARG A 114 -7.70 -33.21 14.07
C ARG A 114 -6.40 -32.43 13.89
N MET A 115 -5.26 -33.08 14.10
CA MET A 115 -3.94 -32.48 13.85
C MET A 115 -3.74 -32.16 12.36
N ALA A 116 -4.10 -33.09 11.47
CA ALA A 116 -4.05 -32.84 10.03
C ALA A 116 -4.93 -31.66 9.60
N GLY A 117 -6.16 -31.56 10.13
CA GLY A 117 -7.03 -30.40 9.90
C GLY A 117 -6.46 -29.09 10.43
N GLY A 118 -5.85 -29.10 11.62
CA GLY A 118 -5.19 -27.92 12.18
C GLY A 118 -3.99 -27.46 11.37
N ILE A 119 -3.15 -28.39 10.90
CA ILE A 119 -2.03 -28.11 10.00
C ILE A 119 -2.55 -27.54 8.67
N ALA A 120 -3.62 -28.10 8.10
CA ALA A 120 -4.21 -27.60 6.87
C ALA A 120 -4.72 -26.16 7.01
N LEU A 121 -5.35 -25.80 8.14
CA LEU A 121 -5.78 -24.43 8.42
C LEU A 121 -4.61 -23.46 8.59
N LEU A 122 -3.53 -23.89 9.26
CA LEU A 122 -2.31 -23.07 9.39
C LEU A 122 -1.63 -22.88 8.03
N ALA A 123 -1.58 -23.92 7.20
CA ALA A 123 -1.06 -23.84 5.83
C ALA A 123 -1.92 -22.90 4.98
N LEU A 124 -3.25 -22.94 5.11
CA LEU A 124 -4.16 -22.01 4.46
C LEU A 124 -3.91 -20.57 4.93
N ALA A 125 -3.76 -20.33 6.24
CA ALA A 125 -3.46 -19.01 6.77
C ALA A 125 -2.14 -18.46 6.21
N ALA A 126 -1.09 -19.28 6.18
CA ALA A 126 0.20 -18.91 5.62
C ALA A 126 0.13 -18.65 4.12
N LEU A 127 -0.62 -19.46 3.37
CA LEU A 127 -0.84 -19.26 1.94
C LEU A 127 -1.59 -17.95 1.66
N LEU A 128 -2.63 -17.65 2.43
CA LEU A 128 -3.38 -16.39 2.29
C LEU A 128 -2.51 -15.17 2.63
N ALA A 129 -1.75 -15.22 3.73
CA ALA A 129 -0.83 -14.14 4.11
C ALA A 129 0.29 -13.92 3.09
N TRP A 130 0.83 -14.99 2.52
CA TRP A 130 1.82 -14.93 1.44
C TRP A 130 1.23 -14.34 0.17
N ARG A 131 0.09 -14.87 -0.28
CA ARG A 131 -0.47 -14.61 -1.61
C ARG A 131 -1.26 -13.30 -1.70
N GLY A 132 -1.28 -12.46 -0.66
CA GLY A 132 -2.06 -11.22 -0.59
C GLY A 132 -2.17 -10.40 -1.91
N PRO A 133 -3.20 -9.56 -2.05
CA PRO A 133 -3.72 -9.03 -3.31
C PRO A 133 -2.73 -8.16 -4.09
N ALA A 134 -1.81 -7.47 -3.42
CA ALA A 134 -0.73 -6.76 -4.10
C ALA A 134 0.38 -7.75 -4.46
N GLN A 135 0.33 -8.31 -5.66
CA GLN A 135 1.44 -9.09 -6.23
C GLN A 135 2.44 -8.13 -6.90
N PRO A 136 3.74 -8.49 -6.98
CA PRO A 136 4.70 -7.75 -7.78
C PRO A 136 4.19 -7.54 -9.20
N ILE A 137 4.38 -6.34 -9.72
CA ILE A 137 3.90 -5.95 -11.05
C ILE A 137 4.63 -6.79 -12.08
N GLN A 138 3.85 -7.52 -12.87
CA GLN A 138 4.37 -8.29 -13.98
C GLN A 138 4.38 -7.45 -15.27
N PRO A 139 5.38 -7.63 -16.14
CA PRO A 139 5.37 -7.05 -17.48
C PRO A 139 4.17 -7.53 -18.30
N VAL A 140 3.56 -6.63 -19.06
CA VAL A 140 2.55 -7.00 -20.06
C VAL A 140 3.25 -7.41 -21.36
N ALA A 141 2.61 -8.26 -22.16
CA ALA A 141 3.18 -8.75 -23.42
C ALA A 141 3.31 -7.62 -24.46
N ASP A 142 2.21 -6.92 -24.74
CA ASP A 142 2.18 -5.84 -25.73
C ASP A 142 2.51 -4.50 -25.08
N ARG A 143 3.74 -4.03 -25.30
CA ARG A 143 4.28 -2.81 -24.71
C ARG A 143 4.51 -1.74 -25.78
N PRO A 144 3.68 -0.67 -25.85
CA PRO A 144 3.88 0.39 -26.83
C PRO A 144 5.25 1.08 -26.64
N ALA A 145 5.82 1.55 -27.74
CA ALA A 145 7.09 2.28 -27.73
C ALA A 145 6.94 3.64 -27.04
N LEU A 146 7.83 3.91 -26.07
CA LEU A 146 7.90 5.15 -25.31
C LEU A 146 9.26 5.79 -25.55
N ALA A 147 9.26 6.92 -26.25
CA ALA A 147 10.44 7.77 -26.35
C ALA A 147 10.67 8.46 -24.99
N VAL A 148 11.92 8.49 -24.52
CA VAL A 148 12.29 9.20 -23.30
C VAL A 148 13.42 10.16 -23.62
N ILE A 149 13.20 11.45 -23.40
CA ILE A 149 14.22 12.50 -23.52
C ILE A 149 14.39 13.11 -22.14
N THR A 150 15.60 13.01 -21.59
CA THR A 150 15.87 13.42 -20.21
C THR A 150 17.33 13.75 -19.98
N ALA A 151 17.61 14.69 -19.07
CA ALA A 151 18.95 14.89 -18.52
C ALA A 151 19.16 14.18 -17.17
N LEU A 152 18.10 13.61 -16.59
CA LEU A 152 18.15 12.90 -15.32
C LEU A 152 18.88 11.56 -15.50
N PRO A 153 19.56 11.05 -14.45
CA PRO A 153 20.26 9.76 -14.49
C PRO A 153 19.27 8.59 -14.40
N LEU A 154 18.40 8.44 -15.41
CA LEU A 154 17.37 7.40 -15.43
C LEU A 154 17.85 6.06 -16.00
N PHE A 155 18.88 6.10 -16.86
CA PHE A 155 19.39 4.92 -17.59
C PHE A 155 20.88 4.64 -17.29
N TRP A 156 21.50 5.44 -16.42
CA TRP A 156 22.92 5.41 -16.13
C TRP A 156 23.18 5.75 -14.66
N ASP A 157 24.15 5.07 -14.06
CA ASP A 157 24.74 5.37 -12.75
C ASP A 157 26.25 5.63 -12.88
N GLN A 158 26.98 5.66 -11.76
CA GLN A 158 28.42 5.88 -11.78
C GLN A 158 29.22 4.70 -12.36
N GLN A 159 28.65 3.49 -12.32
CA GLN A 159 29.28 2.23 -12.71
C GLN A 159 28.94 1.83 -14.15
N GLY A 160 27.95 2.47 -14.76
CA GLY A 160 27.57 2.27 -16.15
C GLY A 160 26.07 2.40 -16.39
N ARG A 161 25.52 1.49 -17.20
CA ARG A 161 24.10 1.50 -17.54
C ARG A 161 23.30 0.83 -16.42
N ALA A 162 22.50 1.62 -15.71
CA ALA A 162 21.60 1.14 -14.67
C ALA A 162 20.27 1.88 -14.77
N ASP A 163 19.18 1.12 -14.76
CA ASP A 163 17.84 1.70 -14.80
C ASP A 163 17.44 2.18 -13.40
N ALA A 164 17.02 3.44 -13.29
CA ALA A 164 16.35 3.93 -12.08
C ALA A 164 15.08 3.11 -11.79
N ALA A 165 14.63 3.11 -10.53
CA ALA A 165 13.45 2.35 -10.11
C ALA A 165 12.20 2.67 -10.96
N ILE A 166 12.00 3.95 -11.32
CA ILE A 166 10.88 4.37 -12.17
C ILE A 166 10.97 3.76 -13.57
N VAL A 167 12.18 3.66 -14.15
CA VAL A 167 12.42 3.04 -15.45
C VAL A 167 12.11 1.55 -15.40
N THR A 168 12.50 0.87 -14.32
CA THR A 168 12.16 -0.54 -14.09
C THR A 168 10.64 -0.75 -14.09
N VAL A 169 9.88 0.12 -13.43
CA VAL A 169 8.41 0.06 -13.44
C VAL A 169 7.85 0.37 -14.83
N LEU A 170 8.32 1.42 -15.51
CA LEU A 170 7.84 1.81 -16.84
C LEU A 170 8.08 0.70 -17.88
N ARG A 171 9.20 -0.03 -17.80
CA ARG A 171 9.49 -1.18 -18.67
C ARG A 171 8.47 -2.30 -18.54
N THR A 172 7.72 -2.40 -17.45
CA THR A 172 6.63 -3.38 -17.36
C THR A 172 5.49 -3.07 -18.33
N ARG A 173 5.34 -1.81 -18.77
CA ARG A 173 4.23 -1.34 -19.61
C ARG A 173 4.63 -0.83 -20.97
N PHE A 174 5.87 -0.38 -21.11
CA PHE A 174 6.35 0.29 -22.32
C PHE A 174 7.67 -0.30 -22.80
N THR A 175 7.90 -0.19 -24.10
CA THR A 175 9.21 -0.44 -24.71
C THR A 175 9.96 0.87 -24.74
N LEU A 176 10.81 1.12 -23.73
CA LEU A 176 11.49 2.41 -23.55
C LEU A 176 12.62 2.57 -24.57
N GLN A 177 12.61 3.72 -25.23
CA GLN A 177 13.60 4.17 -26.19
C GLN A 177 14.19 5.50 -25.69
N PRO A 178 15.37 5.49 -25.04
CA PRO A 178 16.10 6.71 -24.72
C PRO A 178 16.48 7.42 -26.03
N ILE A 179 16.19 8.71 -26.13
CA ILE A 179 16.49 9.53 -27.31
C ILE A 179 17.20 10.80 -26.83
N ASP A 180 18.39 11.06 -27.39
CA ASP A 180 19.17 12.26 -27.05
C ASP A 180 18.83 13.47 -27.93
N ASP A 181 18.27 13.22 -29.13
CA ASP A 181 17.91 14.25 -30.11
C ASP A 181 16.45 14.13 -30.52
N ALA A 182 15.64 15.14 -30.19
CA ALA A 182 14.22 15.15 -30.49
C ALA A 182 13.87 15.04 -31.98
N ARG A 183 14.81 15.34 -32.90
CA ARG A 183 14.64 15.12 -34.33
C ARG A 183 14.48 13.64 -34.69
N ARG A 184 14.86 12.72 -33.78
CA ARG A 184 14.67 11.26 -33.91
C ARG A 184 13.29 10.78 -33.46
N LEU A 185 12.41 11.65 -32.93
CA LEU A 185 11.07 11.25 -32.48
C LEU A 185 10.23 10.64 -33.61
N ASP A 186 10.12 11.30 -34.77
CA ASP A 186 9.38 10.75 -35.91
C ASP A 186 9.97 9.42 -36.41
N PRO A 187 11.30 9.31 -36.66
CA PRO A 187 11.94 8.03 -37.02
C PRO A 187 11.77 6.90 -36.00
N SER A 188 11.67 7.22 -34.70
CA SER A 188 11.54 6.22 -33.63
C SER A 188 10.21 5.44 -33.70
N ARG A 189 9.21 5.98 -34.41
CA ARG A 189 7.82 5.48 -34.46
C ARG A 189 7.13 5.40 -33.10
N ALA A 190 7.74 5.96 -32.03
CA ALA A 190 7.09 6.07 -30.74
C ALA A 190 5.90 7.04 -30.84
N ARG A 191 4.77 6.64 -30.24
CA ARG A 191 3.57 7.48 -30.13
C ARG A 191 3.45 8.18 -28.77
N LEU A 192 4.32 7.80 -27.85
CA LEU A 192 4.38 8.29 -26.48
C LEU A 192 5.75 8.92 -26.24
N LEU A 193 5.76 10.04 -25.53
CA LEU A 193 6.97 10.76 -25.13
C LEU A 193 6.92 11.05 -23.63
N LEU A 194 7.98 10.68 -22.91
CA LEU A 194 8.30 11.22 -21.59
C LEU A 194 9.45 12.22 -21.76
N LEU A 195 9.15 13.50 -21.57
CA LEU A 195 10.11 14.59 -21.58
C LEU A 195 10.37 15.01 -20.14
N ALA A 196 11.41 14.46 -19.52
CA ALA A 196 11.67 14.61 -18.10
C ALA A 196 12.94 15.42 -17.85
N GLN A 197 12.79 16.71 -17.52
CA GLN A 197 13.90 17.64 -17.28
C GLN A 197 15.05 17.50 -18.30
N PRO A 198 14.78 17.70 -19.61
CA PRO A 198 15.80 17.54 -20.64
C PRO A 198 16.87 18.63 -20.55
N ARG A 199 17.99 18.41 -21.25
CA ARG A 199 19.01 19.45 -21.46
C ARG A 199 18.47 20.56 -22.36
N ALA A 200 19.19 21.68 -22.43
CA ALA A 200 18.91 22.73 -23.39
C ALA A 200 18.80 22.14 -24.80
N MET A 201 17.63 22.34 -25.42
CA MET A 201 17.34 21.87 -26.77
C MET A 201 17.56 23.01 -27.76
N THR A 202 18.04 22.69 -28.97
CA THR A 202 18.11 23.70 -30.03
C THR A 202 16.69 24.08 -30.49
N PRO A 203 16.50 25.26 -31.10
CA PRO A 203 15.21 25.65 -31.65
C PRO A 203 14.60 24.60 -32.59
N GLU A 204 15.42 23.95 -33.43
CA GLU A 204 14.99 22.89 -34.34
C GLU A 204 14.50 21.65 -33.59
N ALA A 205 15.13 21.31 -32.47
CA ALA A 205 14.72 20.21 -31.62
C ALA A 205 13.39 20.52 -30.91
N LEU A 206 13.18 21.75 -30.43
CA LEU A 206 11.89 22.17 -29.86
C LEU A 206 10.77 22.12 -30.92
N VAL A 207 11.04 22.59 -32.14
CA VAL A 207 10.09 22.51 -33.27
C VAL A 207 9.80 21.05 -33.64
N ALA A 208 10.79 20.15 -33.54
CA ALA A 208 10.57 18.72 -33.77
C ALA A 208 9.60 18.13 -32.73
N VAL A 209 9.73 18.48 -31.44
CA VAL A 209 8.77 18.09 -30.41
C VAL A 209 7.39 18.66 -30.70
N ASP A 210 7.28 19.96 -30.99
CA ASP A 210 6.00 20.60 -31.32
C ASP A 210 5.30 19.91 -32.50
N ARG A 211 6.02 19.69 -33.60
CA ARG A 211 5.49 19.01 -34.78
C ARG A 211 5.01 17.60 -34.46
N TRP A 212 5.80 16.83 -33.72
CA TRP A 212 5.47 15.46 -33.34
C TRP A 212 4.20 15.41 -32.48
N VAL A 213 4.08 16.29 -31.48
CA VAL A 213 2.86 16.40 -30.65
C VAL A 213 1.67 16.81 -31.51
N ARG A 214 1.79 17.88 -32.31
CA ARG A 214 0.72 18.34 -33.20
C ARG A 214 0.27 17.27 -34.19
N GLY A 215 1.18 16.39 -34.59
CA GLY A 215 0.93 15.22 -35.45
C GLY A 215 0.11 14.10 -34.82
N GLY A 216 -0.12 14.14 -33.50
CA GLY A 216 -0.90 13.13 -32.76
C GLY A 216 -0.13 12.43 -31.64
N GLY A 217 1.12 12.82 -31.38
CA GLY A 217 1.90 12.30 -30.26
C GLY A 217 1.30 12.68 -28.90
N ARG A 218 1.46 11.78 -27.91
CA ARG A 218 1.09 12.03 -26.52
C ARG A 218 2.34 12.24 -25.66
N ALA A 219 2.49 13.42 -25.07
CA ALA A 219 3.64 13.76 -24.24
C ALA A 219 3.26 13.89 -22.76
N VAL A 220 4.11 13.36 -21.90
CA VAL A 220 4.17 13.70 -20.47
C VAL A 220 5.45 14.53 -20.28
N VAL A 221 5.28 15.76 -19.80
CA VAL A 221 6.36 16.71 -19.58
C VAL A 221 6.51 16.95 -18.08
N LEU A 222 7.71 16.68 -17.57
CA LEU A 222 8.10 16.96 -16.19
C LEU A 222 9.12 18.11 -16.25
N ALA A 223 8.69 19.30 -15.85
CA ALA A 223 9.43 20.55 -15.97
C ALA A 223 9.60 21.17 -14.60
N ASP A 224 10.74 20.92 -13.97
CA ASP A 224 11.00 21.32 -12.59
C ASP A 224 11.57 22.74 -12.51
N PRO A 225 11.00 23.67 -11.73
CA PRO A 225 11.56 25.00 -11.54
C PRO A 225 12.78 25.00 -10.60
N LEU A 226 12.91 23.99 -9.73
CA LEU A 226 13.93 23.91 -8.68
C LEU A 226 14.26 22.45 -8.37
N LEU A 227 14.95 21.81 -9.31
CA LEU A 227 15.30 20.39 -9.24
C LEU A 227 16.18 20.09 -8.01
N ARG A 228 15.74 19.17 -7.15
CA ARG A 228 16.46 18.66 -5.96
C ARG A 228 16.92 17.22 -6.12
N TRP A 229 17.19 16.84 -7.36
CA TRP A 229 17.76 15.55 -7.71
C TRP A 229 19.17 15.36 -7.11
N PRO A 230 19.46 14.22 -6.47
CA PRO A 230 20.74 13.98 -5.81
C PRO A 230 21.83 13.77 -6.87
N SER A 231 23.00 14.36 -6.63
CA SER A 231 24.13 14.26 -7.56
C SER A 231 25.44 14.45 -6.81
N ASP A 232 26.35 13.48 -6.96
CA ASP A 232 27.71 13.55 -6.41
C ASP A 232 28.63 14.46 -7.24
N LEU A 233 28.17 14.87 -8.44
CA LEU A 233 28.92 15.78 -9.30
C LEU A 233 28.92 17.21 -8.74
N PRO A 234 30.03 17.96 -8.87
CA PRO A 234 30.11 19.35 -8.45
C PRO A 234 29.04 20.23 -9.11
N MET A 235 28.68 21.33 -8.43
CA MET A 235 27.84 22.36 -9.05
C MET A 235 28.52 22.88 -10.33
N GLY A 236 27.75 23.01 -11.42
CA GLY A 236 28.26 23.44 -12.71
C GLY A 236 28.82 22.33 -13.62
N ASP A 237 28.92 21.07 -13.16
CA ASP A 237 29.28 19.95 -14.04
C ASP A 237 28.19 19.75 -15.10
N ARG A 238 28.58 19.76 -16.38
CA ARG A 238 27.69 19.62 -17.54
C ARG A 238 26.91 18.30 -17.54
N ARG A 239 27.40 17.26 -16.86
CA ARG A 239 26.71 15.97 -16.76
C ARG A 239 25.51 16.03 -15.82
N ARG A 240 25.43 17.02 -14.92
CA ARG A 240 24.24 17.22 -14.08
C ARG A 240 23.04 17.59 -14.93
N ALA A 241 21.86 17.20 -14.46
CA ALA A 241 20.62 17.71 -15.00
C ALA A 241 20.50 19.21 -14.72
N PRO A 242 19.85 19.99 -15.62
CA PRO A 242 19.58 21.40 -15.37
C PRO A 242 18.79 21.61 -14.08
N ALA A 243 19.24 22.57 -13.26
CA ALA A 243 18.60 22.90 -11.98
C ALA A 243 17.20 23.51 -12.14
N THR A 244 16.91 24.09 -13.30
CA THR A 244 15.59 24.58 -13.71
C THR A 244 15.24 23.96 -15.05
N SER A 245 13.95 23.89 -15.36
CA SER A 245 13.51 23.54 -16.71
C SER A 245 14.04 24.57 -17.71
N LEU A 246 14.22 24.12 -18.95
CA LEU A 246 14.64 24.93 -20.10
C LEU A 246 13.63 24.80 -21.25
N LEU A 247 12.40 24.37 -20.91
CA LEU A 247 11.31 24.10 -21.85
C LEU A 247 10.34 25.28 -21.97
N GLU A 248 10.58 26.39 -21.27
CA GLU A 248 9.74 27.59 -21.23
C GLU A 248 9.35 28.09 -22.62
N PRO A 249 10.25 28.14 -23.64
CA PRO A 249 9.84 28.57 -24.98
C PRO A 249 8.76 27.68 -25.59
N LEU A 250 8.85 26.36 -25.39
CA LEU A 250 7.88 25.38 -25.91
C LEU A 250 6.59 25.40 -25.07
N LEU A 251 6.71 25.45 -23.74
CA LEU A 251 5.57 25.49 -22.83
C LEU A 251 4.77 26.78 -23.01
N GLY A 252 5.44 27.92 -23.18
CA GLY A 252 4.83 29.20 -23.50
C GLY A 252 4.16 29.20 -24.88
N HIS A 253 4.79 28.58 -25.89
CA HIS A 253 4.17 28.39 -27.20
C HIS A 253 2.89 27.56 -27.15
N TRP A 254 2.84 26.52 -26.30
CA TRP A 254 1.64 25.73 -26.02
C TRP A 254 0.65 26.41 -25.06
N GLY A 255 0.98 27.60 -24.58
CA GLY A 255 0.17 28.43 -23.70
C GLY A 255 0.03 27.88 -22.28
N PHE A 256 0.94 27.01 -21.82
CA PHE A 256 0.96 26.61 -20.40
C PHE A 256 1.33 27.80 -19.53
N ALA A 257 0.63 27.93 -18.41
CA ALA A 257 0.83 29.02 -17.47
C ALA A 257 1.07 28.44 -16.08
N PHE A 258 2.01 29.04 -15.37
CA PHE A 258 2.35 28.70 -14.01
C PHE A 258 2.03 29.88 -13.10
N ASP A 259 1.61 29.59 -11.87
CA ASP A 259 1.19 30.61 -10.90
C ASP A 259 2.27 30.83 -9.85
N ARG A 260 2.46 29.83 -8.98
CA ARG A 260 3.42 29.88 -7.87
C ARG A 260 4.25 28.62 -7.80
N ILE A 261 5.40 28.73 -7.13
CA ILE A 261 6.23 27.60 -6.75
C ILE A 261 5.90 27.27 -5.29
N GLU A 262 5.52 26.02 -5.03
CA GLU A 262 5.37 25.50 -3.68
C GLU A 262 6.74 25.00 -3.22
N ASP A 263 7.35 25.74 -2.29
CA ASP A 263 8.63 25.36 -1.73
C ASP A 263 8.46 24.20 -0.72
N GLY A 264 9.34 23.19 -0.84
CA GLY A 264 9.43 22.06 0.06
C GLY A 264 8.87 20.75 -0.48
N GLU A 265 9.07 19.69 0.30
CA GLU A 265 8.53 18.36 0.04
C GLU A 265 7.12 18.24 0.61
N ARG A 266 6.14 17.90 -0.22
CA ARG A 266 4.74 17.75 0.19
C ARG A 266 4.06 16.56 -0.46
N ARG A 267 3.15 15.96 0.31
CA ARG A 267 2.24 14.90 -0.11
C ARG A 267 0.94 15.52 -0.62
N TRP A 268 0.66 15.35 -1.90
CA TRP A 268 -0.49 15.90 -2.60
C TRP A 268 -1.47 14.81 -2.99
N PHE A 269 -2.70 14.92 -2.48
CA PHE A 269 -3.80 14.08 -2.91
C PHE A 269 -4.48 14.68 -4.14
N LEU A 270 -4.53 13.90 -5.21
CA LEU A 270 -5.34 14.22 -6.38
C LEU A 270 -6.84 14.00 -6.06
N PRO A 271 -7.78 14.61 -6.82
CA PRO A 271 -9.22 14.45 -6.58
C PRO A 271 -9.73 13.01 -6.58
N ASP A 272 -9.07 12.11 -7.30
CA ASP A 272 -9.40 10.68 -7.33
C ASP A 272 -8.86 9.89 -6.11
N GLY A 273 -8.06 10.55 -5.27
CA GLY A 273 -7.46 10.00 -4.06
C GLY A 273 -6.07 9.40 -4.24
N ALA A 274 -5.49 9.49 -5.44
CA ALA A 274 -4.10 9.10 -5.62
C ALA A 274 -3.15 10.11 -4.99
N LEU A 275 -2.06 9.59 -4.44
CA LEU A 275 -1.07 10.37 -3.75
C LEU A 275 0.16 10.59 -4.64
N LEU A 276 0.60 11.84 -4.74
CA LEU A 276 1.91 12.20 -5.31
C LEU A 276 2.75 12.86 -4.21
N THR A 277 4.04 12.56 -4.16
CA THR A 277 5.00 13.29 -3.34
C THR A 277 5.81 14.17 -4.29
N LEU A 278 5.85 15.45 -3.98
CA LEU A 278 6.45 16.48 -4.82
C LEU A 278 7.48 17.27 -4.02
N SER A 279 8.46 17.85 -4.71
CA SER A 279 9.56 18.60 -4.11
C SER A 279 9.82 19.86 -4.92
N GLY A 280 9.41 21.03 -4.41
CA GLY A 280 9.65 22.31 -5.13
C GLY A 280 8.76 22.52 -6.36
N ALA A 281 7.52 22.03 -6.34
CA ALA A 281 6.66 21.97 -7.52
C ALA A 281 6.12 23.33 -7.99
N GLN A 282 6.07 23.52 -9.30
CA GLN A 282 5.38 24.63 -9.95
C GLN A 282 3.89 24.34 -10.15
N MET A 283 3.04 25.17 -9.55
CA MET A 283 1.59 25.04 -9.64
C MET A 283 1.06 25.63 -10.95
N ALA A 284 0.05 24.97 -11.51
CA ALA A 284 -0.68 25.46 -12.66
C ALA A 284 -1.45 26.75 -12.36
N GLY A 285 -1.69 27.56 -13.39
CA GLY A 285 -2.66 28.65 -13.32
C GLY A 285 -4.02 28.16 -12.81
N GLY A 286 -4.48 28.73 -11.69
CA GLY A 286 -5.70 28.28 -11.00
C GLY A 286 -5.49 27.26 -9.88
N GLY A 287 -4.24 26.98 -9.47
CA GLY A 287 -3.90 26.18 -8.29
C GLY A 287 -3.91 24.66 -8.47
N GLY A 288 -4.06 24.18 -9.72
CA GLY A 288 -3.97 22.76 -10.03
C GLY A 288 -2.53 22.25 -10.08
N LEU A 289 -2.34 20.94 -9.88
CA LEU A 289 -1.02 20.32 -9.98
C LEU A 289 -0.63 19.97 -11.42
N VAL A 290 -1.58 19.36 -12.14
CA VAL A 290 -1.36 18.78 -13.47
C VAL A 290 -2.13 19.60 -14.50
N GLN A 291 -1.44 20.03 -15.55
CA GLN A 291 -2.08 20.70 -16.69
C GLN A 291 -2.21 19.71 -17.83
N ARG A 292 -3.36 19.73 -18.51
CA ARG A 292 -3.59 18.93 -19.71
C ARG A 292 -4.06 19.82 -20.83
N LYS A 293 -3.41 19.74 -21.99
CA LYS A 293 -3.79 20.50 -23.18
C LYS A 293 -3.74 19.62 -24.42
N ARG A 294 -4.70 19.83 -25.31
CA ARG A 294 -4.62 19.32 -26.68
C ARG A 294 -3.83 20.30 -27.52
N ILE A 295 -2.85 19.79 -28.25
CA ILE A 295 -1.98 20.57 -29.13
C ILE A 295 -2.07 19.91 -30.50
N GLY A 296 -2.74 20.57 -31.44
CA GLY A 296 -3.09 19.95 -32.73
C GLY A 296 -3.91 18.67 -32.53
N ARG A 297 -3.42 17.54 -33.04
CA ARG A 297 -4.04 16.21 -32.86
C ARG A 297 -3.54 15.46 -31.62
N GLY A 298 -2.51 15.97 -30.95
CA GLY A 298 -1.89 15.33 -29.79
C GLY A 298 -2.39 15.86 -28.44
N GLU A 299 -1.80 15.31 -27.39
CA GLU A 299 -2.09 15.66 -25.99
C GLU A 299 -0.78 15.84 -25.22
N VAL A 300 -0.73 16.88 -24.40
CA VAL A 300 0.37 17.14 -23.47
C VAL A 300 -0.18 17.15 -22.06
N VAL A 301 0.41 16.32 -21.20
CA VAL A 301 0.25 16.37 -19.75
C VAL A 301 1.52 17.00 -19.17
N LEU A 302 1.37 18.13 -18.48
CA LEU A 302 2.48 18.87 -17.89
C LEU A 302 2.38 18.84 -16.36
N LEU A 303 3.50 18.55 -15.73
CA LEU A 303 3.71 18.70 -14.29
C LEU A 303 4.96 19.56 -14.05
N GLY A 304 4.84 20.52 -13.14
CA GLY A 304 5.89 21.46 -12.76
C GLY A 304 6.92 20.90 -11.78
N ASP A 305 7.20 19.61 -11.81
CA ASP A 305 8.09 18.90 -10.88
C ASP A 305 8.64 17.69 -11.65
N ALA A 306 9.94 17.47 -11.58
CA ALA A 306 10.59 16.27 -12.11
C ALA A 306 11.21 15.40 -11.00
N ASP A 307 11.40 15.94 -9.80
CA ASP A 307 11.77 15.18 -8.61
C ASP A 307 10.72 14.11 -8.25
N LEU A 308 9.44 14.25 -8.61
CA LEU A 308 8.43 13.21 -8.28
C LEU A 308 8.81 11.79 -8.75
N ILE A 309 9.61 11.66 -9.82
CA ILE A 309 10.06 10.36 -10.34
C ILE A 309 11.36 9.86 -9.68
N ASP A 310 11.95 10.64 -8.78
CA ASP A 310 13.02 10.23 -7.87
C ASP A 310 12.48 9.14 -6.93
N ASP A 311 13.19 8.03 -6.83
CA ASP A 311 12.74 6.87 -6.06
C ASP A 311 12.56 7.20 -4.57
N ARG A 312 13.32 8.14 -4.02
CA ARG A 312 13.21 8.57 -2.63
C ARG A 312 11.84 9.15 -2.28
N LEU A 313 11.11 9.71 -3.26
CA LEU A 313 9.80 10.34 -3.03
C LEU A 313 8.63 9.36 -3.09
N TRP A 314 8.81 8.17 -3.68
CA TRP A 314 7.71 7.21 -3.88
C TRP A 314 8.04 5.76 -3.56
N LEU A 315 9.29 5.42 -3.20
CA LEU A 315 9.74 4.05 -2.94
C LEU A 315 10.41 3.95 -1.57
N ALA A 316 9.81 3.15 -0.68
CA ALA A 316 10.36 2.91 0.66
C ALA A 316 11.47 1.84 0.67
N ASP A 317 11.52 0.95 -0.34
CA ASP A 317 12.54 -0.08 -0.49
C ASP A 317 13.05 -0.15 -1.95
N PRO A 318 14.22 0.45 -2.23
CA PRO A 318 14.82 0.47 -3.57
C PRO A 318 15.09 -0.92 -4.17
N ALA A 319 15.21 -1.98 -3.35
CA ALA A 319 15.47 -3.33 -3.85
C ALA A 319 14.26 -3.99 -4.51
N ARG A 320 13.05 -3.45 -4.31
CA ARG A 320 11.79 -4.05 -4.78
C ARG A 320 10.88 -3.04 -5.49
N PRO A 321 11.35 -2.36 -6.56
CA PRO A 321 10.59 -1.31 -7.23
C PRO A 321 9.29 -1.82 -7.88
N LEU A 322 9.23 -3.11 -8.22
CA LEU A 322 8.04 -3.74 -8.81
C LEU A 322 7.01 -4.18 -7.77
N ASP A 323 7.30 -4.15 -6.47
CA ASP A 323 6.34 -4.52 -5.43
C ASP A 323 5.57 -3.28 -4.96
N PRO A 324 4.27 -3.14 -5.29
CA PRO A 324 3.49 -1.98 -4.89
C PRO A 324 3.35 -1.80 -3.37
N ARG A 325 3.61 -2.85 -2.58
CA ARG A 325 3.50 -2.80 -1.11
C ARG A 325 4.59 -1.94 -0.48
N VAL A 326 5.71 -1.72 -1.18
CA VAL A 326 6.81 -0.88 -0.68
C VAL A 326 6.81 0.52 -1.28
N TRP A 327 5.74 0.91 -1.99
CA TRP A 327 5.61 2.27 -2.51
C TRP A 327 5.10 3.22 -1.42
N SER A 328 5.54 4.47 -1.44
CA SER A 328 5.09 5.56 -0.57
C SER A 328 4.21 6.60 -1.27
N ALA A 329 4.09 6.51 -2.60
CA ALA A 329 3.17 7.31 -3.41
C ALA A 329 2.69 6.52 -4.65
N ASP A 330 1.64 7.02 -5.31
CA ASP A 330 1.11 6.48 -6.57
C ASP A 330 1.88 6.95 -7.81
N THR A 331 3.01 7.66 -7.65
CA THR A 331 3.76 8.27 -8.75
C THR A 331 3.99 7.32 -9.94
N PRO A 332 4.49 6.07 -9.77
CA PRO A 332 4.70 5.19 -10.92
C PRO A 332 3.40 4.83 -11.65
N ALA A 333 2.34 4.51 -10.90
CA ALA A 333 1.03 4.19 -11.48
C ALA A 333 0.45 5.40 -12.22
N ARG A 334 0.66 6.61 -11.69
CA ARG A 334 0.15 7.84 -12.25
C ARG A 334 0.88 8.26 -13.54
N VAL A 335 2.20 8.16 -13.56
CA VAL A 335 3.00 8.41 -14.78
C VAL A 335 2.59 7.43 -15.89
N VAL A 336 2.44 6.14 -15.57
CA VAL A 336 1.94 5.13 -16.52
C VAL A 336 0.55 5.50 -17.05
N GLN A 337 -0.33 6.01 -16.20
CA GLN A 337 -1.66 6.47 -16.58
C GLN A 337 -1.63 7.71 -17.49
N TRP A 338 -0.76 8.68 -17.19
CA TRP A 338 -0.57 9.84 -18.04
C TRP A 338 0.03 9.49 -19.41
N LEU A 339 0.73 8.37 -19.53
CA LEU A 339 1.20 7.79 -20.78
C LEU A 339 0.18 6.86 -21.48
N GLY A 340 -0.98 6.62 -20.87
CA GLY A 340 -2.09 5.90 -21.50
C GLY A 340 -2.16 4.39 -21.22
N ALA A 341 -1.40 3.88 -20.26
CA ALA A 341 -1.56 2.52 -19.74
C ALA A 341 -2.09 2.57 -18.29
N ALA A 342 -2.19 1.45 -17.58
CA ALA A 342 -2.64 1.45 -16.19
C ALA A 342 -1.96 0.35 -15.38
N ILE A 343 -1.48 0.69 -14.17
CA ILE A 343 -1.06 -0.33 -13.19
C ILE A 343 -2.27 -0.64 -12.30
N PRO A 344 -2.75 -1.90 -12.27
CA PRO A 344 -3.89 -2.28 -11.44
C PRO A 344 -3.51 -2.21 -9.95
N GLY A 345 -4.53 -2.02 -9.11
CA GLY A 345 -4.37 -1.93 -7.66
C GLY A 345 -4.71 -0.54 -7.16
N HIS A 346 -5.73 -0.47 -6.30
CA HIS A 346 -6.12 0.76 -5.62
C HIS A 346 -5.34 0.84 -4.32
N ARG A 347 -4.38 1.76 -4.25
CA ARG A 347 -3.63 2.02 -3.03
C ARG A 347 -4.37 3.02 -2.18
N ARG A 348 -4.12 2.97 -0.87
CA ARG A 348 -4.79 3.80 0.11
C ARG A 348 -3.76 4.31 1.07
N TRP A 349 -3.75 5.62 1.23
CA TRP A 349 -2.70 6.30 1.94
C TRP A 349 -3.25 6.91 3.21
N MET A 350 -2.42 6.92 4.24
CA MET A 350 -2.68 7.76 5.41
C MET A 350 -2.76 9.22 4.96
N ARG A 351 -3.78 9.93 5.46
CA ARG A 351 -3.98 11.35 5.19
C ARG A 351 -3.14 12.21 6.14
N GLU A 352 -3.76 13.17 6.80
CA GLU A 352 -3.09 14.10 7.69
C GLU A 352 -2.79 13.46 9.05
N GLY A 353 -1.84 14.05 9.78
CA GLY A 353 -1.48 13.57 11.12
C GLY A 353 -2.67 13.51 12.08
N ALA A 354 -3.62 14.44 11.97
CA ALA A 354 -4.83 14.45 12.78
C ALA A 354 -5.72 13.21 12.53
N ASP A 355 -5.88 12.81 11.26
CA ASP A 355 -6.64 11.62 10.87
C ASP A 355 -5.98 10.34 11.41
N VAL A 356 -4.65 10.25 11.31
CA VAL A 356 -3.87 9.11 11.83
C VAL A 356 -3.98 9.01 13.36
N VAL A 357 -3.87 10.14 14.06
CA VAL A 357 -4.03 10.18 15.52
C VAL A 357 -5.46 9.80 15.93
N ALA A 358 -6.47 10.30 15.23
CA ALA A 358 -7.86 9.93 15.48
C ALA A 358 -8.09 8.42 15.22
N ALA A 359 -7.56 7.90 14.11
CA ALA A 359 -7.62 6.49 13.77
C ALA A 359 -7.01 5.59 14.84
N LEU A 360 -5.82 5.96 15.35
CA LEU A 360 -5.14 5.22 16.42
C LEU A 360 -5.96 5.24 17.72
N ARG A 361 -6.50 6.40 18.10
CA ARG A 361 -7.36 6.55 19.28
C ARG A 361 -8.58 5.63 19.19
N TRP A 362 -9.31 5.67 18.08
CA TRP A 362 -10.50 4.85 17.89
C TRP A 362 -10.18 3.36 17.82
N ALA A 363 -9.09 2.96 17.17
CA ALA A 363 -8.65 1.57 17.12
C ALA A 363 -8.33 0.99 18.51
N ILE A 364 -7.65 1.77 19.36
CA ILE A 364 -7.31 1.38 20.74
C ILE A 364 -8.56 1.32 21.62
N LEU A 365 -9.42 2.35 21.57
CA LEU A 365 -10.65 2.42 22.37
C LEU A 365 -11.62 1.31 22.00
N ALA A 366 -11.82 1.05 20.71
CA ALA A 366 -12.67 -0.05 20.24
C ALA A 366 -12.11 -1.41 20.65
N GLY A 367 -10.79 -1.61 20.55
CA GLY A 367 -10.14 -2.83 21.00
C GLY A 367 -10.29 -3.06 22.51
N LEU A 368 -10.15 -2.00 23.30
CA LEU A 368 -10.35 -2.06 24.76
C LEU A 368 -11.82 -2.35 25.10
N GLY A 369 -12.77 -1.64 24.47
CA GLY A 369 -14.20 -1.86 24.64
C GLY A 369 -14.62 -3.30 24.30
N TRP A 370 -14.09 -3.84 23.20
CA TRP A 370 -14.30 -5.24 22.80
C TRP A 370 -13.79 -6.24 23.85
N ALA A 371 -12.61 -5.99 24.41
CA ALA A 371 -12.02 -6.83 25.46
C ALA A 371 -12.83 -6.78 26.77
N VAL A 372 -13.30 -5.58 27.17
CA VAL A 372 -14.18 -5.40 28.34
C VAL A 372 -15.50 -6.14 28.16
N MET A 373 -16.12 -6.02 26.98
CA MET A 373 -17.36 -6.72 26.65
C MET A 373 -17.20 -8.25 26.72
N GLY A 374 -16.10 -8.79 26.18
CA GLY A 374 -15.80 -10.22 26.23
C GLY A 374 -15.56 -10.76 27.62
N ALA A 375 -14.85 -9.99 28.46
CA ALA A 375 -14.64 -10.34 29.85
C ALA A 375 -15.96 -10.38 30.64
N GLY A 376 -16.88 -9.44 30.37
CA GLY A 376 -18.21 -9.37 30.98
C GLY A 376 -19.15 -10.50 30.57
N LEU A 377 -19.22 -10.83 29.28
CA LEU A 377 -20.06 -11.92 28.76
C LEU A 377 -19.59 -13.30 29.25
N SER A 378 -18.28 -13.51 29.32
CA SER A 378 -17.69 -14.76 29.83
C SER A 378 -17.88 -14.95 31.35
N HIS A 379 -18.29 -13.91 32.08
CA HIS A 379 -18.67 -14.02 33.50
C HIS A 379 -20.11 -14.51 33.68
N ARG A 380 -20.99 -14.28 32.69
CA ARG A 380 -22.40 -14.70 32.74
C ARG A 380 -22.62 -16.17 32.35
N VAL A 381 -21.65 -16.80 31.68
CA VAL A 381 -21.72 -18.23 31.26
C VAL A 381 -21.37 -19.22 32.39
N ARG A 382 -21.09 -18.74 33.61
CA ARG A 382 -21.14 -19.56 34.83
C ARG A 382 -21.97 -18.82 35.89
N PRO A 383 -23.29 -19.10 35.94
CA PRO A 383 -23.77 -19.94 37.04
C PRO A 383 -24.95 -20.85 36.65
N GLY A 384 -24.91 -22.09 37.11
CA GLY A 384 -26.03 -23.05 37.04
C GLY A 384 -25.58 -24.38 36.43
N GLY A 385 -25.72 -25.52 37.05
CA GLY A 385 -26.19 -25.88 38.37
C GLY A 385 -25.89 -27.36 38.45
N GLY A 386 -24.96 -27.76 39.31
CA GLY A 386 -24.73 -29.17 39.59
C GLY A 386 -25.93 -29.70 40.35
N ALA A 387 -26.97 -30.12 39.64
CA ALA A 387 -28.02 -30.94 40.21
C ALA A 387 -27.35 -32.25 40.65
N ARG A 388 -26.98 -32.31 41.94
CA ARG A 388 -26.76 -33.57 42.64
C ARG A 388 -28.04 -34.39 42.46
N THR A 389 -28.00 -35.38 41.59
CA THR A 389 -28.95 -36.48 41.61
C THR A 389 -28.76 -37.24 42.92
N LYS A 390 -29.47 -36.80 43.97
CA LYS A 390 -29.71 -37.62 45.15
C LYS A 390 -30.50 -38.84 44.66
N LYS A 391 -29.85 -40.00 44.62
CA LYS A 391 -30.58 -41.28 44.55
C LYS A 391 -31.40 -41.38 45.84
N VAL A 392 -32.70 -41.19 45.72
CA VAL A 392 -33.66 -41.59 46.74
C VAL A 392 -33.90 -43.08 46.50
N TYR A 393 -33.44 -43.92 47.43
CA TYR A 393 -33.92 -45.30 47.50
C TYR A 393 -35.29 -45.27 48.17
N PRO A 394 -36.31 -45.95 47.63
CA PRO A 394 -37.54 -46.16 48.38
C PRO A 394 -37.28 -47.16 49.51
N GLU A 395 -37.53 -46.71 50.74
CA GLU A 395 -37.68 -47.57 51.91
C GLU A 395 -38.96 -48.40 51.77
N GLY A 396 -38.86 -49.68 52.12
CA GLY A 396 -39.99 -50.44 52.63
C GLY A 396 -40.73 -51.32 51.62
N GLU A 397 -40.20 -52.52 51.38
CA GLU A 397 -41.06 -53.70 51.22
C GLU A 397 -40.30 -54.98 51.64
N ALA A 398 -40.63 -55.48 52.82
CA ALA A 398 -40.46 -56.87 53.24
C ALA A 398 -41.40 -57.12 54.44
N PRO A 399 -41.86 -58.36 54.73
CA PRO A 399 -41.64 -59.62 54.03
C PRO A 399 -42.95 -60.40 53.74
N LYS A 400 -42.87 -61.46 52.91
CA LYS A 400 -43.75 -62.62 53.08
C LYS A 400 -42.93 -63.77 53.65
N SER A 401 -43.29 -64.16 54.87
CA SER A 401 -42.79 -65.27 55.64
C SER A 401 -43.16 -66.62 55.01
N GLY A 402 -42.19 -67.54 55.00
CA GLY A 402 -42.42 -68.92 55.42
C GLY A 402 -42.00 -69.05 56.87
#